data_AF-A0A3E0IDC2-F1
#
_entry.id   AF-A0A3E0IDC2-F1
#
_cell.length_a   1.000
_cell.length_b   1.000
_cell.length_c   1.000
_cell.angle_alpha   90.00
_cell.angle_beta   90.00
_cell.angle_gamma   90.00
#
_symmetry.space_group_name_H-M   'P 1'
#
loop_
_entity.id
_entity.type
_entity.pdbx_description
1 polymer ?
#
loop_
_entity_poly.entity_id
_entity_poly.type
_entity_poly.pdbx_seq_one_letter_code
_entity_poly.pdbx_strand_id
1 'polypeptide(L)'
;MNSKILTLLVAAISLIGAALFLNVARIDKEDVEAVSSAVSPLVTYSFWLLIGVVVTAVVASMWGMLKNPAALKKVLLGVLALAVLFAVSYFLSSDAQVIGADGAELAAQGSTSKWVGTGITYSVFLGVIASAFFVWDLLKGIVKS
;
A
#
# COMPACT_ATOMS: atom_id res chain seq x y z
N MET A 1 9.26 26.49 8.44
CA MET A 1 10.00 26.77 7.19
C MET A 1 9.56 28.12 6.66
N ASN A 2 10.49 28.97 6.27
CA ASN A 2 10.17 30.27 5.69
C ASN A 2 9.47 30.04 4.33
N SER A 3 8.25 30.56 4.13
CA SER A 3 7.43 30.30 2.92
C SER A 3 8.18 30.55 1.61
N LYS A 4 9.07 31.55 1.61
CA LYS A 4 9.91 31.91 0.46
C LYS A 4 10.84 30.77 -0.02
N ILE A 5 11.37 29.97 0.89
CA ILE A 5 12.31 28.87 0.56
C ILE A 5 11.56 27.72 -0.11
N LEU A 6 10.36 27.39 0.39
CA LEU A 6 9.52 26.37 -0.22
C LEU A 6 9.08 26.79 -1.63
N THR A 7 8.63 28.04 -1.80
CA THR A 7 8.24 28.56 -3.12
C THR A 7 9.41 28.52 -4.10
N LEU A 8 10.63 28.86 -3.67
CA LEU A 8 11.82 28.79 -4.52
C LEU A 8 12.14 27.36 -4.96
N LEU A 9 12.04 26.38 -4.05
CA LEU A 9 12.26 24.97 -4.37
C LEU A 9 11.23 24.45 -5.37
N VAL A 10 9.95 24.75 -5.15
CA VAL A 10 8.87 24.37 -6.08
C VAL A 10 9.10 25.00 -7.46
N ALA A 11 9.45 26.29 -7.51
CA ALA A 11 9.76 26.97 -8.75
C ALA A 11 10.94 26.32 -9.50
N ALA A 12 12.01 25.94 -8.79
CA ALA A 12 13.16 25.27 -9.40
C ALA A 12 12.77 23.90 -9.98
N ILE A 13 12.00 23.10 -9.24
CA ILE A 13 11.50 21.79 -9.70
C ILE A 13 10.63 21.97 -10.96
N SER A 14 9.67 22.90 -10.93
CA SER A 14 8.81 23.18 -12.08
C SER A 14 9.59 23.67 -13.31
N LEU A 15 10.60 24.53 -13.11
CA LEU A 15 11.43 25.02 -14.21
C LEU A 15 12.28 23.92 -14.85
N ILE A 16 12.86 23.02 -14.05
CA ILE A 16 13.63 21.88 -14.57
C ILE A 16 12.72 20.95 -15.37
N GLY A 17 11.55 20.60 -14.84
CA GLY A 17 10.56 19.78 -15.56
C GLY A 17 10.12 20.42 -16.88
N ALA A 18 9.82 21.73 -16.87
CA ALA A 18 9.46 22.47 -18.07
C ALA A 18 10.59 22.50 -19.11
N ALA A 19 11.84 22.70 -18.68
CA ALA A 19 13.00 22.70 -19.58
C ALA A 19 13.20 21.33 -20.25
N LEU A 20 13.11 20.24 -19.48
CA LEU A 20 13.19 18.87 -20.00
C LEU A 20 12.04 18.56 -20.96
N PHE A 21 10.83 19.02 -20.65
CA PHE A 21 9.68 18.84 -21.53
C PHE A 21 9.86 19.59 -22.85
N LEU A 22 10.31 20.84 -22.80
CA LEU A 22 10.59 21.64 -24.00
C LEU A 22 11.74 21.05 -24.82
N ASN A 23 12.70 20.37 -24.20
CA ASN A 23 13.77 19.65 -24.90
C ASN A 23 13.20 18.51 -25.76
N VAL A 24 12.30 17.70 -25.20
CA VAL A 24 11.60 16.63 -25.94
C VAL A 24 10.67 17.20 -27.01
N ALA A 25 9.89 18.22 -26.69
CA ALA A 25 8.84 18.76 -27.56
C ALA A 25 9.35 19.42 -28.85
N ARG A 26 10.65 19.74 -28.93
CA ARG A 26 11.27 20.39 -30.09
C ARG A 26 11.86 19.40 -31.11
N ILE A 27 11.99 18.12 -30.74
CA ILE A 27 12.59 17.10 -31.60
C ILE A 27 11.53 16.56 -32.55
N ASP A 28 11.92 16.29 -33.80
CA ASP A 28 11.05 15.66 -34.77
C ASP A 28 10.68 14.25 -34.32
N LYS A 29 9.40 13.88 -34.43
CA LYS A 29 8.89 12.59 -33.98
C LYS A 29 9.42 11.42 -34.82
N GLU A 30 9.87 11.72 -36.04
CA GLU A 30 10.42 10.73 -36.97
C GLU A 30 11.86 10.33 -36.61
N ASP A 31 12.57 11.16 -35.82
CA ASP A 31 13.91 10.85 -35.29
C ASP A 31 13.81 10.13 -33.94
N VAL A 32 13.57 8.82 -34.02
CA VAL A 32 13.33 7.95 -32.86
C VAL A 32 14.52 7.92 -31.89
N GLU A 33 15.76 8.00 -32.39
CA GLU A 33 16.95 8.00 -31.53
C GLU A 33 17.07 9.31 -30.73
N ALA A 34 16.89 10.45 -31.39
CA ALA A 34 16.91 11.75 -30.73
C ALA A 34 15.78 11.88 -29.70
N VAL A 35 14.56 11.45 -30.04
CA VAL A 35 13.41 11.45 -29.11
C VAL A 35 13.70 10.57 -27.89
N SER A 36 14.17 9.33 -28.09
CA SER A 36 14.47 8.41 -26.98
C SER A 36 15.51 9.00 -26.01
N SER A 37 16.57 9.62 -26.56
CA SER A 37 17.63 10.24 -25.76
C SER A 37 17.13 11.41 -24.92
N ALA A 38 16.20 12.22 -25.43
CA ALA A 38 15.64 13.38 -24.74
C ALA A 38 14.55 12.99 -23.73
N VAL A 39 13.78 11.94 -24.01
CA VAL A 39 12.72 11.44 -23.13
C VAL A 39 13.29 10.78 -21.88
N SER A 40 14.43 10.09 -21.99
CA SER A 40 15.03 9.38 -20.86
C SER A 40 15.29 10.30 -19.63
N PRO A 41 15.95 11.47 -19.76
CA PRO A 41 16.08 12.44 -18.66
C PRO A 41 14.75 12.91 -18.07
N LEU A 42 13.73 13.16 -18.91
CA LEU A 42 12.39 13.58 -18.47
C LEU A 42 11.73 12.49 -17.61
N VAL A 43 11.79 11.23 -18.06
CA VAL A 43 11.21 10.08 -17.36
C VAL A 43 11.93 9.83 -16.05
N THR A 44 13.26 9.79 -16.06
CA THR A 44 14.06 9.60 -14.84
C THR A 44 13.78 10.71 -13.82
N TYR A 45 13.73 11.97 -14.26
CA TYR A 45 13.40 13.10 -13.40
C TYR A 45 12.01 12.95 -12.77
N SER A 46 11.00 12.64 -13.58
CA SER A 46 9.62 12.47 -13.13
C SER A 46 9.46 11.29 -12.17
N PHE A 47 10.17 10.20 -12.42
CA PHE A 47 10.19 9.03 -11.54
C PHE A 47 10.76 9.35 -10.16
N TRP A 48 11.87 10.08 -10.09
CA TRP A 48 12.45 10.50 -8.81
C TRP A 48 11.55 11.49 -8.06
N LEU A 49 10.88 12.40 -8.77
CA LEU A 49 9.87 13.26 -8.15
C LEU A 49 8.71 12.45 -7.58
N LEU A 50 8.21 11.45 -8.32
CA LEU A 50 7.15 10.57 -7.85
C LEU A 50 7.58 9.84 -6.57
N ILE A 51 8.78 9.27 -6.54
CA ILE A 51 9.33 8.65 -5.32
C ILE A 51 9.35 9.67 -4.17
N GLY A 52 9.85 10.88 -4.41
CA GLY A 52 9.89 11.93 -3.40
C GLY A 52 8.50 12.27 -2.83
N VAL A 53 7.49 12.38 -3.69
CA VAL A 53 6.10 12.64 -3.28
C VAL A 53 5.53 11.47 -2.49
N VAL A 54 5.71 10.24 -2.96
CA VAL A 54 5.23 9.04 -2.25
C VAL A 54 5.87 8.94 -0.87
N VAL A 55 7.21 9.08 -0.78
CA VAL A 55 7.93 9.03 0.48
C VAL A 55 7.46 10.12 1.43
N THR A 56 7.36 11.37 0.95
CA THR A 56 6.90 12.48 1.80
C THR A 56 5.45 12.33 2.23
N ALA A 57 4.56 11.81 1.37
CA ALA A 57 3.18 11.51 1.71
C ALA A 57 3.07 10.42 2.78
N VAL A 58 3.83 9.34 2.66
CA VAL A 58 3.87 8.26 3.66
C VAL A 58 4.39 8.80 4.99
N VAL A 59 5.52 9.51 4.98
CA VAL A 59 6.11 10.09 6.19
C VAL A 59 5.16 11.11 6.84
N ALA A 60 4.53 11.98 6.06
CA ALA A 60 3.56 12.95 6.55
C ALA A 60 2.32 12.28 7.14
N SER A 61 1.82 11.21 6.49
CA SER A 61 0.70 10.40 6.99
C SER A 61 1.03 9.74 8.33
N MET A 62 2.19 9.09 8.43
CA MET A 62 2.67 8.47 9.67
C MET A 62 2.86 9.51 10.77
N TRP A 63 3.54 10.62 10.46
CA TRP A 63 3.79 11.71 11.41
C TRP A 63 2.50 12.39 11.87
N GLY A 64 1.55 12.58 10.94
CA GLY A 64 0.23 13.11 11.22
C GLY A 64 -0.58 12.19 12.13
N MET A 65 -0.51 10.87 11.94
CA MET A 65 -1.11 9.89 12.84
C MET A 65 -0.50 9.97 14.25
N LEU A 66 0.83 10.02 14.36
CA LEU A 66 1.53 10.09 15.66
C LEU A 66 1.19 11.36 16.45
N LYS A 67 1.02 12.49 15.78
CA LYS A 67 0.63 13.76 16.41
C LYS A 67 -0.86 13.86 16.74
N ASN A 68 -1.69 13.04 16.11
CA ASN A 68 -3.13 13.01 16.33
C ASN A 68 -3.50 11.80 17.21
N PRO A 69 -3.59 11.94 18.54
CA PRO A 69 -3.83 10.81 19.43
C PRO A 69 -5.17 10.11 19.15
N ALA A 70 -6.17 10.83 18.64
CA ALA A 70 -7.44 10.25 18.23
C ALA A 70 -7.31 9.32 17.02
N ALA A 71 -6.52 9.71 16.00
CA ALA A 71 -6.27 8.88 14.82
C ALA A 71 -5.40 7.67 15.18
N LEU A 72 -4.34 7.89 15.97
CA LEU A 72 -3.46 6.83 16.44
C LEU A 72 -4.22 5.77 17.23
N LYS A 73 -5.10 6.17 18.16
CA LYS A 73 -5.94 5.23 18.93
C LYS A 73 -6.81 4.37 18.02
N LYS A 74 -7.44 4.96 16.98
CA LYS A 74 -8.26 4.19 16.03
C LYS A 74 -7.45 3.15 15.28
N VAL A 75 -6.27 3.52 14.78
CA VAL A 75 -5.38 2.60 14.08
C VAL A 75 -4.87 1.51 15.03
N LEU A 76 -4.43 1.88 16.24
CA LEU A 76 -3.99 0.92 17.25
C LEU A 76 -5.09 -0.05 17.65
N LEU A 77 -6.34 0.41 17.79
CA LEU A 77 -7.47 -0.48 18.07
C LEU A 77 -7.73 -1.45 16.91
N GLY A 78 -7.63 -0.98 15.67
CA GLY A 78 -7.74 -1.85 14.49
C GLY A 78 -6.61 -2.89 14.45
N VAL A 79 -5.36 -2.47 14.63
CA VAL A 79 -4.20 -3.37 14.68
C VAL A 79 -4.31 -4.35 15.84
N LEU A 80 -4.77 -3.91 17.02
CA LEU A 80 -4.99 -4.76 18.18
C LEU A 80 -6.06 -5.82 17.89
N ALA A 81 -7.18 -5.44 17.27
CA ALA A 81 -8.22 -6.39 16.89
C ALA A 81 -7.68 -7.45 15.90
N LEU A 82 -6.89 -7.02 14.90
CA LEU A 82 -6.22 -7.94 13.97
C LEU A 82 -5.21 -8.85 14.69
N ALA A 83 -4.44 -8.31 15.63
CA ALA A 83 -3.47 -9.08 16.41
C ALA A 83 -4.14 -10.12 17.33
N VAL A 84 -5.27 -9.76 17.96
CA VAL A 84 -6.07 -10.69 18.76
C VAL A 84 -6.62 -11.80 17.86
N LEU A 85 -7.17 -11.45 16.70
CA LEU A 85 -7.68 -12.44 15.76
C LEU A 85 -6.57 -13.37 15.26
N PHE A 86 -5.39 -12.81 14.94
CA PHE A 86 -4.22 -13.58 14.56
C PHE A 86 -3.77 -14.54 15.67
N ALA A 87 -3.73 -14.08 16.92
CA ALA A 87 -3.41 -14.93 18.06
C ALA A 87 -4.40 -16.08 18.22
N VAL A 88 -5.71 -15.80 18.10
CA VAL A 88 -6.75 -16.85 18.12
C VAL A 88 -6.54 -17.85 17.00
N SER A 89 -6.29 -17.39 15.77
CA SER A 89 -5.97 -18.28 14.63
C SER A 89 -4.74 -19.13 14.88
N TYR A 90 -3.71 -18.59 15.54
CA TYR A 90 -2.49 -19.32 15.87
C TYR A 90 -2.72 -20.40 16.92
N PHE A 91 -3.54 -20.13 17.94
CA PHE A 91 -3.90 -21.13 18.96
C PHE A 91 -4.80 -22.24 18.41
N LEU A 92 -5.66 -21.93 17.44
CA LEU A 92 -6.49 -22.93 16.77
C LEU A 92 -5.70 -23.76 15.74
N SER A 93 -4.56 -23.26 15.28
CA SER A 93 -3.75 -23.92 14.26
C SER A 93 -2.83 -24.98 14.86
N SER A 94 -2.76 -26.12 14.18
CA SER A 94 -1.94 -27.27 14.57
C SER A 94 -0.61 -27.31 13.82
N ASP A 95 0.40 -27.94 14.43
CA ASP A 95 1.68 -28.29 13.79
C ASP A 95 1.59 -29.54 12.90
N ALA A 96 0.41 -30.17 12.81
CA ALA A 96 0.14 -31.29 11.92
C ALA A 96 0.32 -30.88 10.44
N GLN A 97 0.59 -31.86 9.58
CA GLN A 97 0.71 -31.66 8.13
C GLN A 97 -0.53 -30.93 7.58
N VAL A 98 -0.31 -29.86 6.82
CA VAL A 98 -1.40 -29.11 6.17
C VAL A 98 -1.60 -29.70 4.78
N ILE A 99 -2.81 -30.20 4.53
CA ILE A 99 -3.22 -30.74 3.23
C ILE A 99 -4.14 -29.74 2.53
N GLY A 100 -3.88 -29.51 1.25
CA GLY A 100 -4.65 -28.65 0.37
C GLY A 100 -5.97 -29.26 -0.03
N ALA A 101 -6.86 -28.44 -0.58
CA ALA A 101 -8.17 -28.88 -1.04
C ALA A 101 -8.10 -29.90 -2.20
N ASP A 102 -6.98 -29.93 -2.92
CA ASP A 102 -6.61 -30.86 -3.98
C ASP A 102 -5.96 -32.16 -3.45
N GLY A 103 -5.79 -32.28 -2.13
CA GLY A 103 -5.09 -33.41 -1.51
C GLY A 103 -3.57 -33.29 -1.55
N ALA A 104 -3.01 -32.19 -2.09
CA ALA A 104 -1.57 -31.95 -2.10
C ALA A 104 -1.08 -31.50 -0.72
N GLU A 105 0.15 -31.83 -0.37
CA GLU A 105 0.78 -31.34 0.85
C GLU A 105 1.18 -29.88 0.70
N LEU A 106 0.60 -29.00 1.51
CA LEU A 106 0.93 -27.57 1.54
C LEU A 106 2.06 -27.26 2.52
N ALA A 107 2.18 -28.04 3.59
CA ALA A 107 3.29 -27.97 4.53
C ALA A 107 3.48 -29.29 5.29
N ALA A 108 4.73 -29.73 5.39
CA ALA A 108 5.13 -30.86 6.20
C ALA A 108 4.91 -30.59 7.70
N GLN A 109 4.68 -31.64 8.47
CA GLN A 109 4.51 -31.57 9.92
C GLN A 109 5.67 -30.80 10.58
N GLY A 110 5.34 -29.82 11.42
CA GLY A 110 6.32 -28.99 12.12
C GLY A 110 5.88 -27.53 12.25
N SER A 111 6.80 -26.68 12.70
CA SER A 111 6.53 -25.26 12.98
C SER A 111 6.05 -24.49 11.76
N THR A 112 6.62 -24.76 10.57
CA THR A 112 6.17 -24.17 9.30
C THR A 112 4.70 -24.50 9.01
N SER A 113 4.27 -25.73 9.33
CA SER A 113 2.87 -26.16 9.17
C SER A 113 1.91 -25.30 9.98
N LYS A 114 2.28 -24.97 11.21
CA LYS A 114 1.46 -24.13 12.08
C LYS A 114 1.36 -22.69 11.60
N TRP A 115 2.43 -22.12 11.05
CA TRP A 115 2.38 -20.77 10.45
C TRP A 115 1.48 -20.73 9.21
N VAL A 116 1.57 -21.76 8.35
CA VAL A 116 0.71 -21.90 7.17
C VAL A 116 -0.76 -22.09 7.60
N GLY A 117 -1.01 -22.99 8.55
CA GLY A 117 -2.34 -23.21 9.13
C GLY A 117 -2.91 -21.92 9.75
N THR A 118 -2.09 -21.17 10.47
CA THR A 118 -2.47 -19.88 11.07
C THR A 118 -2.90 -18.90 10.00
N GLY A 119 -2.12 -18.76 8.92
CA GLY A 119 -2.46 -17.88 7.80
C GLY A 119 -3.78 -18.25 7.12
N ILE A 120 -4.03 -19.55 6.94
CA ILE A 120 -5.29 -20.05 6.38
C ILE A 120 -6.46 -19.75 7.32
N THR A 121 -6.38 -20.17 8.58
CA THR A 121 -7.44 -19.95 9.58
C THR A 121 -7.72 -18.46 9.79
N TYR A 122 -6.68 -17.63 9.82
CA TYR A 122 -6.79 -16.18 9.91
C TYR A 122 -7.53 -15.58 8.71
N SER A 123 -7.18 -16.01 7.49
CA SER A 123 -7.85 -15.57 6.26
C SER A 123 -9.31 -15.99 6.22
N VAL A 124 -9.62 -17.23 6.66
CA VAL A 124 -11.01 -17.72 6.75
C VAL A 124 -11.83 -16.87 7.72
N PHE A 125 -11.30 -16.58 8.92
CA PHE A 125 -12.01 -15.72 9.87
C PHE A 125 -12.22 -14.31 9.33
N LEU A 126 -11.19 -13.71 8.74
CA LEU A 126 -11.33 -12.40 8.10
C LEU A 126 -12.39 -12.42 7.01
N GLY A 127 -12.42 -13.46 6.16
CA GLY A 127 -13.41 -13.62 5.10
C GLY A 127 -14.83 -13.75 5.62
N VAL A 128 -15.05 -14.55 6.68
CA VAL A 128 -16.37 -14.70 7.33
C VAL A 128 -16.82 -13.38 7.95
N ILE A 129 -15.96 -12.73 8.73
CA ILE A 129 -16.27 -11.45 9.38
C ILE A 129 -16.59 -10.39 8.33
N ALA A 130 -15.75 -10.24 7.30
CA ALA A 130 -15.95 -9.27 6.24
C ALA A 130 -17.27 -9.53 5.48
N SER A 131 -17.57 -10.78 5.15
CA SER A 131 -18.82 -11.15 4.47
C SER A 131 -20.05 -10.82 5.31
N ALA A 132 -19.99 -11.07 6.63
CA ALA A 132 -21.07 -10.75 7.55
C ALA A 132 -21.33 -9.22 7.63
N PHE A 133 -20.27 -8.42 7.79
CA PHE A 133 -20.38 -6.96 7.78
C PHE A 133 -20.91 -6.43 6.45
N PHE A 134 -20.43 -6.98 5.34
CA PHE A 134 -20.88 -6.61 4.01
C PHE A 134 -22.38 -6.85 3.82
N VAL A 135 -22.89 -8.04 4.16
CA VAL A 135 -24.34 -8.35 4.07
C VAL A 135 -25.16 -7.44 4.98
N TRP A 136 -24.68 -7.20 6.20
CA TRP A 136 -25.35 -6.33 7.15
C TRP A 136 -25.45 -4.87 6.67
N ASP A 137 -24.36 -4.34 6.11
CA ASP A 137 -24.33 -2.98 5.56
C ASP A 137 -25.21 -2.86 4.31
N LEU A 138 -25.27 -3.90 3.47
CA LEU A 138 -26.21 -3.96 2.33
C LEU A 138 -27.67 -3.91 2.78
N LEU A 139 -28.07 -4.74 3.75
CA LEU A 139 -29.45 -4.77 4.26
C LEU A 139 -29.84 -3.43 4.89
N LYS A 140 -28.96 -2.84 5.69
CA LYS A 140 -29.18 -1.50 6.26
C LYS A 140 -29.27 -0.43 5.18
N GLY A 141 -28.46 -0.51 4.14
CA GLY A 141 -28.49 0.40 3.00
C GLY A 141 -29.84 0.37 2.29
N ILE A 142 -30.40 -0.83 2.08
CA ILE A 142 -31.72 -1.00 1.45
C ILE A 142 -32.85 -0.49 2.34
N VAL A 143 -32.84 -0.79 3.65
CA VAL A 143 -33.92 -0.41 4.58
C VAL A 143 -33.93 1.10 4.87
N LYS A 144 -32.78 1.76 4.77
CA LYS A 144 -32.63 3.21 5.05
C LYS A 144 -32.69 4.08 3.78
N SER A 145 -32.86 3.47 2.61
CA SER A 145 -33.12 4.16 1.33
C SER A 145 -34.61 4.36 1.10
#